data_AF-A0A3P7IZP9-F1
#
_entry.id   AF-A0A3P7IZP9-F1
#
_cell.length_a   1.000
_cell.length_b   1.000
_cell.length_c   1.000
_cell.angle_alpha   90.00
_cell.angle_beta   90.00
_cell.angle_gamma   90.00
#
_symmetry.space_group_name_H-M   'P 1'
#
loop_
_entity.id
_entity.type
_entity.pdbx_description
1 polymer ?
#
loop_
_entity_poly.entity_id
_entity_poly.type
_entity_poly.pdbx_seq_one_letter_code
_entity_poly.pdbx_strand_id
1 'polypeptide(L)'
;VLSKVVFPNLGDEVHHSGWNTCSSCHSDPSKKRSHLVLPCLNSDRIYVVNVENERDLRLEMTIEPALLHDYNVSMPHTAHCTAAGDVIISTLGDAQGENKGYFLLVTTTNGFILHLTIEGL
;
A
#
# COMPACT_ATOMS: atom_id res chain seq x y z
N VAL A 1 -18.59 -17.39 3.03
CA VAL A 1 -17.51 -16.41 3.26
C VAL A 1 -16.71 -16.90 4.44
N LEU A 2 -15.39 -17.11 4.26
CA LEU A 2 -14.51 -17.61 5.33
C LEU A 2 -14.11 -16.50 6.31
N SER A 3 -13.77 -15.34 5.75
CA SER A 3 -13.44 -14.11 6.47
C SER A 3 -13.67 -12.92 5.54
N LYS A 4 -13.83 -11.72 6.09
CA LYS A 4 -13.97 -10.47 5.32
C LYS A 4 -13.42 -9.30 6.13
N VAL A 5 -12.87 -8.31 5.43
CA VAL A 5 -12.53 -7.00 6.01
C VAL A 5 -13.50 -5.97 5.45
N VAL A 6 -14.17 -5.24 6.34
CA VAL A 6 -15.03 -4.11 5.96
C VAL A 6 -14.22 -2.84 6.21
N PHE A 7 -13.96 -2.08 5.15
CA PHE A 7 -13.25 -0.82 5.28
C PHE A 7 -14.14 0.26 5.89
N PRO A 8 -13.57 1.18 6.70
CA PRO A 8 -14.34 2.15 7.46
C PRO A 8 -14.89 3.31 6.63
N ASN A 9 -14.32 3.57 5.45
CA ASN A 9 -14.67 4.73 4.63
C ASN A 9 -15.48 4.33 3.39
N LEU A 10 -16.28 5.29 2.89
CA LEU A 10 -17.04 5.15 1.64
C LEU A 10 -16.33 5.89 0.52
N GLY A 11 -16.49 5.39 -0.72
CA GLY A 11 -15.93 6.04 -1.90
C GLY A 11 -14.42 5.82 -2.07
N ASP A 12 -13.84 4.81 -1.40
CA ASP A 12 -12.40 4.55 -1.49
C ASP A 12 -11.94 4.14 -2.90
N GLU A 13 -12.77 3.37 -3.62
CA GLU A 13 -12.41 2.74 -4.89
C GLU A 13 -11.13 1.89 -4.79
N VAL A 14 -11.20 0.81 -4.01
CA VAL A 14 -10.14 -0.21 -4.00
C VAL A 14 -10.05 -0.83 -5.39
N HIS A 15 -8.94 -0.59 -6.09
CA HIS A 15 -8.82 -0.90 -7.52
C HIS A 15 -7.77 -1.98 -7.81
N HIS A 16 -6.56 -1.80 -7.28
CA HIS A 16 -5.45 -2.73 -7.42
C HIS A 16 -4.96 -3.20 -6.04
N SER A 17 -4.20 -4.29 -6.04
CA SER A 17 -3.64 -4.87 -4.83
C SER A 17 -2.21 -5.37 -5.06
N GLY A 18 -1.34 -5.11 -4.10
CA GLY A 18 0.02 -5.64 -4.05
C GLY A 18 0.28 -6.43 -2.78
N TRP A 19 1.40 -7.15 -2.75
CA TRP A 19 1.87 -7.83 -1.54
C TRP A 19 2.97 -7.02 -0.86
N ASN A 20 3.03 -7.09 0.48
CA ASN A 20 4.14 -6.51 1.24
C ASN A 20 5.51 -7.10 0.87
N THR A 21 5.54 -8.37 0.45
CA THR A 21 6.73 -9.05 -0.06
C THR A 21 6.35 -10.20 -1.01
N CYS A 22 7.31 -10.61 -1.82
CA CYS A 22 7.13 -11.63 -2.85
C CYS A 22 8.44 -12.38 -3.11
N SER A 23 8.48 -13.18 -4.17
CA SER A 23 9.66 -13.94 -4.58
C SER A 23 10.90 -13.07 -4.84
N SER A 24 10.74 -11.76 -5.02
CA SER A 24 11.88 -10.83 -5.10
C SER A 24 12.75 -10.83 -3.84
N CYS A 25 12.19 -11.20 -2.68
CA CYS A 25 12.92 -11.33 -1.41
C CYS A 25 13.35 -12.78 -1.10
N HIS A 26 13.51 -13.64 -2.11
CA HIS A 26 13.76 -15.08 -1.90
C HIS A 26 14.99 -15.41 -1.05
N SER A 27 15.97 -14.49 -0.96
CA SER A 27 17.20 -14.65 -0.20
C SER A 27 17.05 -14.26 1.28
N ASP A 28 15.94 -13.63 1.67
CA ASP A 28 15.69 -13.17 3.03
C ASP A 28 14.55 -13.99 3.68
N PRO A 29 14.87 -15.00 4.51
CA PRO A 29 13.87 -15.85 5.15
C PRO A 29 13.05 -15.12 6.22
N SER A 30 13.44 -13.90 6.63
CA SER A 30 12.67 -13.08 7.57
C SER A 30 11.44 -12.44 6.92
N LYS A 31 11.40 -12.38 5.58
CA LYS A 31 10.30 -11.77 4.83
C LYS A 31 9.19 -12.80 4.61
N LYS A 32 7.96 -12.41 4.96
CA LYS A 32 6.76 -13.22 4.79
C LYS A 32 5.67 -12.44 4.05
N ARG A 33 5.09 -13.09 3.05
CA ARG A 33 3.89 -12.63 2.35
C ARG A 33 2.68 -12.78 3.28
N SER A 34 2.42 -11.75 4.07
CA SER A 34 1.40 -11.75 5.14
C SER A 34 0.41 -10.60 5.03
N HIS A 35 0.70 -9.58 4.22
CA HIS A 35 -0.16 -8.41 4.09
C HIS A 35 -0.43 -8.06 2.64
N LEU A 36 -1.68 -7.70 2.36
CA LEU A 36 -2.09 -7.03 1.13
C LEU A 36 -2.00 -5.52 1.33
N VAL A 37 -1.38 -4.84 0.36
CA VAL A 37 -1.36 -3.39 0.22
C VAL A 37 -2.39 -3.00 -0.82
N LEU A 38 -3.34 -2.16 -0.43
CA LEU A 38 -4.54 -1.85 -1.21
C LEU A 38 -4.65 -0.34 -1.44
N PRO A 39 -4.07 0.16 -2.54
CA PRO A 39 -4.32 1.52 -3.00
C PRO A 39 -5.80 1.78 -3.32
N CYS A 40 -6.32 2.88 -2.81
CA CYS A 40 -7.69 3.33 -2.99
C CYS A 40 -7.69 4.54 -3.92
N LEU A 41 -8.12 4.32 -5.17
CA LEU A 41 -7.88 5.24 -6.29
C LEU A 41 -8.55 6.60 -6.09
N ASN A 42 -9.78 6.61 -5.57
CA ASN A 42 -10.61 7.82 -5.51
C ASN A 42 -10.46 8.58 -4.19
N SER A 43 -10.02 7.91 -3.12
CA SER A 43 -9.89 8.54 -1.80
C SER A 43 -8.47 8.95 -1.45
N ASP A 44 -7.47 8.54 -2.23
CA ASP A 44 -6.03 8.66 -1.94
C ASP A 44 -5.55 7.87 -0.71
N ARG A 45 -6.39 6.97 -0.17
CA ARG A 45 -6.04 6.12 0.97
C ARG A 45 -5.27 4.89 0.53
N ILE A 46 -4.46 4.34 1.44
CA ILE A 46 -3.90 2.99 1.24
C ILE A 46 -4.23 2.16 2.48
N TYR A 47 -4.89 1.02 2.27
CA TYR A 47 -5.12 0.04 3.33
C TYR A 47 -4.05 -1.04 3.34
N VAL A 48 -3.69 -1.49 4.54
CA VAL A 48 -2.86 -2.68 4.75
C VAL A 48 -3.70 -3.70 5.50
N VAL A 49 -3.94 -4.83 4.84
CA VAL A 49 -4.73 -5.92 5.40
C VAL A 49 -3.82 -7.09 5.71
N ASN A 50 -3.79 -7.53 6.97
CA ASN A 50 -3.15 -8.78 7.33
C ASN A 50 -4.03 -9.94 6.85
N VAL A 51 -3.42 -10.86 6.11
CA VAL A 51 -4.06 -12.04 5.53
C VAL A 51 -3.34 -13.34 5.91
N GLU A 52 -2.53 -13.30 6.96
CA GLU A 52 -1.70 -14.44 7.40
C GLU A 52 -2.53 -15.62 7.91
N ASN A 53 -3.69 -15.33 8.51
CA ASN A 53 -4.68 -16.31 8.91
C ASN A 53 -5.93 -16.11 8.04
N GLU A 54 -6.29 -17.11 7.23
CA GLU A 54 -7.41 -17.03 6.29
C GLU A 54 -8.79 -16.89 6.98
N ARG A 55 -8.87 -17.20 8.27
CA ARG A 55 -10.07 -17.07 9.10
C ARG A 55 -10.12 -15.76 9.90
N ASP A 56 -9.02 -15.02 9.95
CA ASP A 56 -8.88 -13.78 10.73
C ASP A 56 -8.15 -12.73 9.89
N LEU A 57 -8.87 -12.23 8.89
CA LEU A 57 -8.36 -11.15 8.04
C LEU A 57 -8.68 -9.85 8.76
N ARG A 58 -7.69 -8.96 8.88
CA ARG A 58 -7.87 -7.71 9.64
C ARG A 58 -7.21 -6.54 8.96
N LEU A 59 -7.88 -5.39 9.04
CA LEU A 59 -7.27 -4.12 8.69
C LEU A 59 -6.21 -3.80 9.74
N GLU A 60 -4.94 -3.92 9.35
CA GLU A 60 -3.80 -3.70 10.24
C GLU A 60 -3.45 -2.21 10.29
N MET A 61 -3.56 -1.52 9.16
CA MET A 61 -3.17 -0.13 9.03
C MET A 61 -3.95 0.58 7.94
N THR A 62 -4.15 1.88 8.14
CA THR A 62 -4.63 2.82 7.13
C THR A 62 -3.62 3.95 6.99
N ILE A 63 -3.17 4.21 5.76
CA ILE A 63 -2.44 5.42 5.41
C ILE A 63 -3.46 6.42 4.90
N GLU A 64 -3.67 7.50 5.65
CA GLU A 64 -4.66 8.51 5.33
C GLU A 64 -4.20 9.47 4.22
N PRO A 65 -5.15 10.02 3.43
CA PRO A 65 -4.86 10.88 2.26
C PRO A 65 -3.94 12.06 2.55
N ALA A 66 -4.09 12.68 3.72
CA ALA A 66 -3.28 13.82 4.13
C ALA A 66 -1.77 13.54 4.05
N LEU A 67 -1.34 12.31 4.37
CA LEU A 67 0.06 11.95 4.29
C LEU A 67 0.56 11.90 2.84
N LEU A 68 -0.24 11.38 1.90
CA LEU A 68 0.10 11.42 0.47
C LEU A 68 0.14 12.86 -0.04
N HIS A 69 -0.78 13.70 0.43
CA HIS A 69 -0.86 15.10 0.05
C HIS A 69 0.32 15.94 0.57
N ASP A 70 0.89 15.61 1.73
CA ASP A 70 2.14 16.20 2.23
C ASP A 70 3.33 15.97 1.27
N TYR A 71 3.24 14.87 0.50
CA TYR A 71 4.17 14.51 -0.57
C TYR A 71 3.72 15.02 -1.94
N ASN A 72 2.67 15.82 -2.03
CA ASN A 72 2.10 16.32 -3.28
C ASN A 72 1.77 15.21 -4.29
N VAL A 73 1.21 14.08 -3.83
CA VAL A 73 0.75 12.97 -4.67
C VAL A 73 -0.67 12.53 -4.33
N SER A 74 -1.39 11.95 -5.29
CA SER A 74 -2.75 11.42 -5.17
C SER A 74 -2.97 10.22 -6.09
N MET A 75 -4.15 9.61 -6.02
CA MET A 75 -4.59 8.51 -6.88
C MET A 75 -3.58 7.34 -6.87
N PRO A 76 -3.28 6.76 -5.70
CA PRO A 76 -2.38 5.62 -5.62
C PRO A 76 -3.02 4.44 -6.36
N HIS A 77 -2.22 3.79 -7.21
CA HIS A 77 -2.72 2.85 -8.20
C HIS A 77 -2.08 1.47 -8.07
N THR A 78 -0.90 1.25 -8.64
CA THR A 78 -0.26 -0.08 -8.66
C THR A 78 0.73 -0.21 -7.50
N ALA A 79 0.55 -1.21 -6.65
CA ALA A 79 1.49 -1.56 -5.59
C ALA A 79 2.33 -2.80 -5.97
N HIS A 80 3.65 -2.74 -5.76
CA HIS A 80 4.57 -3.83 -6.05
C HIS A 80 5.69 -3.93 -5.00
N CYS A 81 5.97 -5.14 -4.53
CA CYS A 81 7.10 -5.47 -3.65
C CYS A 81 8.45 -5.27 -4.37
N THR A 82 9.47 -4.79 -3.65
CA THR A 82 10.86 -4.72 -4.12
C THR A 82 11.68 -5.89 -3.59
N ALA A 83 12.90 -6.09 -4.12
CA ALA A 83 13.82 -7.09 -3.58
C ALA A 83 14.36 -6.72 -2.18
N ALA A 84 14.35 -5.44 -1.82
CA ALA A 84 14.72 -4.95 -0.49
C ALA A 84 13.64 -5.24 0.58
N GLY A 85 12.45 -5.69 0.17
CA GLY A 85 11.34 -5.94 1.07
C GLY A 85 10.54 -4.68 1.41
N ASP A 86 10.63 -3.67 0.57
CA ASP A 86 9.78 -2.48 0.58
C ASP A 86 8.65 -2.63 -0.46
N VAL A 87 7.71 -1.70 -0.48
CA VAL A 87 6.63 -1.65 -1.48
C VAL A 87 6.73 -0.34 -2.24
N ILE A 88 6.77 -0.41 -3.56
CA ILE A 88 6.64 0.75 -4.45
C ILE A 88 5.19 0.87 -4.88
N ILE A 89 4.63 2.07 -4.84
CA ILE A 89 3.27 2.37 -5.25
C ILE A 89 3.29 3.50 -6.28
N SER A 90 2.74 3.27 -7.47
CA SER A 90 2.57 4.32 -8.48
C SER A 90 1.41 5.24 -8.12
N THR A 91 1.56 6.54 -8.35
CA THR A 91 0.49 7.53 -8.23
C THR A 91 0.16 8.13 -9.59
N LEU A 92 -1.08 8.55 -9.81
CA LEU A 92 -1.51 9.11 -11.10
C LEU A 92 -1.55 10.64 -11.12
N GLY A 93 -1.67 11.26 -9.94
CA GLY A 93 -1.77 12.71 -9.84
C GLY A 93 -0.98 13.32 -8.69
N ASP A 94 -0.97 14.66 -8.66
CA ASP A 94 -0.51 15.43 -7.53
C ASP A 94 -1.63 15.67 -6.50
N ALA A 95 -1.36 16.37 -5.40
CA ALA A 95 -2.37 16.61 -4.36
C ALA A 95 -3.56 17.47 -4.82
N GLN A 96 -3.51 18.04 -6.03
CA GLN A 96 -4.63 18.77 -6.64
C GLN A 96 -5.41 17.92 -7.65
N GLY A 97 -4.97 16.68 -7.89
CA GLY A 97 -5.55 15.77 -8.88
C GLY A 97 -5.09 16.06 -10.31
N GLU A 98 -4.07 16.90 -10.50
CA GLU A 98 -3.49 17.14 -11.82
C GLU A 98 -2.62 15.95 -12.23
N ASN A 99 -2.45 15.74 -13.54
CA ASN A 99 -1.81 14.55 -14.13
C ASN A 99 -0.27 14.49 -13.98
N LYS A 100 0.20 14.42 -12.72
CA LYS A 100 1.60 14.27 -12.34
C LYS A 100 1.80 12.97 -11.56
N GLY A 101 2.22 11.91 -12.27
CA GLY A 101 2.51 10.63 -11.64
C GLY A 101 3.88 10.60 -10.96
N TYR A 102 3.95 9.95 -9.80
CA TYR A 102 5.16 9.70 -9.03
C TYR A 102 5.18 8.25 -8.50
N PHE A 103 6.27 7.89 -7.84
CA PHE A 103 6.36 6.64 -7.09
C PHE A 103 6.55 6.93 -5.61
N LEU A 104 5.75 6.27 -4.79
CA LEU A 104 5.91 6.20 -3.35
C LEU A 104 6.70 4.93 -3.03
N LEU A 105 7.76 5.06 -2.26
CA LEU A 105 8.40 3.94 -1.59
C LEU A 105 7.88 3.87 -0.15
N VAL A 106 7.36 2.69 0.19
CA VAL A 106 6.76 2.37 1.46
C VAL A 106 7.66 1.34 2.14
N THR A 107 8.41 1.78 3.14
CA THR A 107 9.36 0.91 3.82
C THR A 107 8.69 0.16 4.96
N THR A 108 9.02 -1.14 5.07
CA THR A 108 8.46 -2.01 6.11
C THR A 108 9.55 -2.42 7.10
N THR A 109 9.38 -2.07 8.38
CA THR A 109 10.24 -2.61 9.46
C THR A 109 9.38 -3.46 10.38
N ASN A 110 9.82 -4.69 10.66
CA ASN A 110 9.10 -5.66 11.48
C ASN A 110 7.66 -5.95 11.02
N GLY A 111 7.39 -5.82 9.72
CA GLY A 111 6.07 -6.09 9.14
C GLY A 111 5.08 -4.92 9.19
N PHE A 112 5.47 -3.78 9.76
CA PHE A 112 4.68 -2.55 9.75
C PHE A 112 5.26 -1.54 8.75
N ILE A 113 4.39 -0.84 8.04
CA ILE A 113 4.80 0.34 7.27
C ILE A 113 5.21 1.42 8.26
N LEU A 114 6.41 1.96 8.11
CA LEU A 114 6.93 2.97 9.04
C LEU A 114 7.24 4.30 8.38
N HIS A 115 7.54 4.29 7.08
CA HIS A 115 7.98 5.50 6.41
C HIS A 115 7.55 5.49 4.94
N LEU A 116 7.06 6.63 4.48
CA LEU A 116 6.82 6.92 3.07
C LEU A 116 7.92 7.86 2.57
N THR A 117 8.52 7.55 1.44
CA THR A 117 9.37 8.48 0.69
C THR A 117 8.86 8.58 -0.74
N ILE A 118 8.96 9.76 -1.34
CA ILE A 118 8.81 9.88 -2.80
C ILE A 118 10.16 9.55 -3.41
N GLU A 119 10.15 8.67 -4.40
CA GLU A 119 11.29 8.51 -5.29
C GLU A 119 10.94 9.13 -6.64
N GLY A 120 11.74 10.11 -7.07
CA GLY A 120 11.73 10.60 -8.44
C GLY A 120 12.65 9.71 -9.28
N LEU A 121 12.14 9.18 -10.39
CA LEU A 121 12.97 8.57 -11.44
C LEU A 121 13.72 9.64 -12.22
#